data_AF-A0A4S4FJ34-F1
#
_entry.id   AF-A0A4S4FJ34-F1
#
_cell.length_a   1.000
_cell.length_b   1.000
_cell.length_c   1.000
_cell.angle_alpha   90.00
_cell.angle_beta   90.00
_cell.angle_gamma   90.00
#
_symmetry.space_group_name_H-M   'P 1'
#
loop_
_entity.id
_entity.type
_entity.pdbx_description
1 polymer ?
#
loop_
_entity_poly.entity_id
_entity_poly.type
_entity_poly.pdbx_seq_one_letter_code
_entity_poly.pdbx_strand_id
1 'polypeptide(L)'
;MNRSIRNAIVAGGLGIALAAGASAAAFADTQTPTPAPSATTKAPRTLADLQKAGATATSKRIASLDQATDAVKKDTTLSDDHRSTILGTFSKDRDAMTKLATTIAADTDAAAAEKDVRSIYSDYRVYTVALRQARDAAAADRITSKTLPALDTAHDRLSKLANSRKAGSDVTDKLAEMAKLADSAKSAVSHVASDALAVTPASYDGDHTALDASQKSIESARDDIKKAAADGRDAAKALHASSKGSSTKKSSSTSTPAAS
;
A
#
# COMPACT_ATOMS: atom_id res chain seq x y z
N MET A 1 3.68 27.89 3.05
CA MET A 1 2.30 27.37 3.16
C MET A 1 2.36 25.88 3.44
N ASN A 2 2.30 25.51 4.71
CA ASN A 2 2.42 24.13 5.19
C ASN A 2 1.01 23.58 5.44
N ARG A 3 0.63 22.48 4.78
CA ARG A 3 -0.56 21.71 5.15
C ARG A 3 -0.13 20.31 5.61
N SER A 4 -0.14 20.16 6.93
CA SER A 4 -0.07 18.89 7.64
C SER A 4 -1.25 18.00 7.27
N ILE A 5 -1.00 16.79 6.77
CA ILE A 5 -2.00 15.74 6.62
C ILE A 5 -1.86 14.80 7.82
N ARG A 6 -2.83 14.90 8.73
CA ARG A 6 -3.10 13.94 9.79
C ARG A 6 -4.01 12.86 9.21
N ASN A 7 -3.56 11.61 9.16
CA ASN A 7 -4.44 10.48 8.85
C ASN A 7 -4.86 9.78 10.15
N ALA A 8 -6.16 9.81 10.41
CA ALA A 8 -6.85 9.09 11.47
C ALA A 8 -7.08 7.63 11.06
N ILE A 9 -6.89 6.71 12.00
CA ILE A 9 -7.19 5.29 11.87
C ILE A 9 -8.64 5.10 12.35
N VAL A 10 -9.52 4.67 11.45
CA VAL A 10 -10.87 4.20 11.78
C VAL A 10 -10.81 2.68 11.93
N ALA A 11 -11.11 2.20 13.13
CA ALA A 11 -11.35 0.79 13.43
C ALA A 11 -12.84 0.50 13.16
N GLY A 12 -13.12 -0.40 12.22
CA GLY A 12 -14.46 -0.92 11.96
C GLY A 12 -14.48 -2.42 12.21
N GLY A 13 -15.05 -2.83 13.33
CA GLY A 13 -15.38 -4.24 13.60
C GLY A 13 -16.70 -4.60 12.95
N LEU A 14 -16.74 -5.73 12.24
CA LEU A 14 -17.97 -6.34 11.76
C LEU A 14 -18.16 -7.68 12.48
N GLY A 15 -19.17 -7.72 13.34
CA GLY A 15 -19.66 -8.93 13.98
C GLY A 15 -20.52 -9.73 13.02
N ILE A 16 -20.26 -11.04 12.96
CA ILE A 16 -21.06 -12.02 12.21
C ILE A 16 -22.15 -12.53 13.13
N ALA A 17 -23.42 -12.30 12.78
CA ALA A 17 -24.57 -12.89 13.46
C ALA A 17 -25.00 -14.17 12.72
N LEU A 18 -24.92 -15.30 13.42
CA LEU A 18 -25.50 -16.59 13.03
C LEU A 18 -27.04 -16.51 13.10
N ALA A 19 -27.74 -16.95 12.04
CA ALA A 19 -29.17 -17.23 12.08
C ALA A 19 -29.41 -18.68 11.61
N ALA A 20 -30.10 -19.46 12.45
CA ALA A 20 -30.52 -20.84 12.21
C ALA A 20 -32.05 -20.95 12.22
N GLY A 21 -32.60 -21.91 11.46
CA GLY A 21 -33.98 -22.39 11.52
C GLY A 21 -34.85 -21.93 10.33
N ALA A 22 -35.09 -22.75 9.29
CA ALA A 22 -35.96 -23.94 9.20
C ALA A 22 -37.40 -23.61 8.73
N SER A 23 -37.75 -24.01 7.51
CA SER A 23 -38.94 -24.82 7.17
C SER A 23 -39.05 -25.00 5.64
N ALA A 24 -39.28 -26.25 5.24
CA ALA A 24 -39.50 -26.67 3.86
C ALA A 24 -40.94 -26.33 3.43
N ALA A 25 -41.08 -25.77 2.23
CA ALA A 25 -42.34 -25.75 1.49
C ALA A 25 -42.07 -26.25 0.06
N ALA A 26 -42.55 -27.44 -0.23
CA ALA A 26 -42.63 -27.98 -1.58
C ALA A 26 -43.73 -27.22 -2.34
N PHE A 27 -43.36 -26.52 -3.41
CA PHE A 27 -44.30 -26.02 -4.40
C PHE A 27 -43.88 -26.53 -5.79
N ALA A 28 -44.89 -26.93 -6.53
CA ALA A 28 -44.84 -27.70 -7.76
C ALA A 28 -44.04 -27.03 -8.87
N ASP A 29 -43.30 -27.87 -9.59
CA ASP A 29 -42.55 -27.56 -10.81
C ASP A 29 -43.52 -27.30 -11.97
N THR A 30 -43.79 -26.02 -12.23
CA THR A 30 -44.23 -25.56 -13.55
C THR A 30 -43.10 -24.77 -14.18
N GLN A 31 -42.30 -25.46 -15.00
CA GLN A 31 -41.26 -24.87 -15.85
C GLN A 31 -41.88 -23.79 -16.73
N THR A 32 -41.78 -22.55 -16.27
CA THR A 32 -41.96 -21.38 -17.12
C THR A 32 -40.63 -21.20 -17.84
N PRO A 33 -40.57 -21.25 -19.19
CA PRO A 33 -39.32 -21.01 -19.91
C PRO A 33 -38.81 -19.62 -19.52
N THR A 34 -37.66 -19.60 -18.84
CA THR A 34 -36.94 -18.36 -18.57
C THR A 34 -36.62 -17.72 -19.92
N PRO A 35 -37.10 -16.49 -20.22
CA PRO A 35 -36.74 -15.84 -21.46
C PRO A 35 -35.22 -15.70 -21.50
N ALA A 36 -34.61 -16.28 -22.52
CA ALA A 36 -33.20 -16.08 -22.80
C ALA A 36 -32.92 -14.57 -22.86
N PRO A 37 -31.84 -14.06 -22.25
CA PRO A 37 -31.51 -12.66 -22.35
C PRO A 37 -31.32 -12.32 -23.82
N SER A 38 -32.25 -11.55 -24.39
CA SER A 38 -32.09 -10.97 -25.71
C SER A 38 -30.81 -10.16 -25.70
N ALA A 39 -29.78 -10.66 -26.38
CA ALA A 39 -28.58 -9.90 -26.67
C ALA A 39 -29.02 -8.65 -27.41
N THR A 40 -29.06 -7.53 -26.69
CA THR A 40 -29.27 -6.22 -27.30
C THR A 40 -28.03 -5.98 -28.14
N THR A 41 -28.13 -6.24 -29.45
CA THR A 41 -27.12 -5.89 -30.43
C THR A 41 -26.96 -4.37 -30.37
N LYS A 42 -25.95 -3.93 -29.60
CA LYS A 42 -25.54 -2.55 -29.56
C LYS A 42 -25.24 -2.13 -30.99
N ALA A 43 -25.81 -1.00 -31.42
CA ALA A 43 -25.53 -0.47 -32.74
C ALA A 43 -24.01 -0.42 -32.99
N PRO A 44 -23.53 -0.85 -34.17
CA PRO A 44 -22.11 -0.82 -34.49
C PRO A 44 -21.59 0.62 -34.36
N ARG A 45 -20.45 0.78 -33.70
CA ARG A 45 -19.83 2.09 -33.53
C ARG A 45 -19.29 2.59 -34.86
N THR A 46 -19.45 3.87 -35.14
CA THR A 46 -18.86 4.48 -36.32
C THR A 46 -17.34 4.62 -36.16
N LEU A 47 -16.60 4.75 -37.27
CA LEU A 47 -15.16 5.05 -37.24
C LEU A 47 -14.86 6.30 -36.40
N ALA A 48 -15.63 7.37 -36.59
CA ALA A 48 -15.46 8.62 -35.83
C ALA A 48 -15.68 8.41 -34.32
N ASP A 49 -16.65 7.58 -33.92
CA ASP A 49 -16.88 7.26 -32.50
C ASP A 49 -15.71 6.48 -31.90
N LEU A 50 -15.16 5.52 -32.67
CA LEU A 50 -14.01 4.71 -32.26
C LEU A 50 -12.76 5.58 -32.11
N GLN A 51 -12.47 6.42 -33.11
CA GLN A 51 -11.34 7.35 -33.07
C GLN A 51 -11.44 8.31 -31.88
N LYS A 52 -12.62 8.89 -31.64
CA LYS A 52 -12.86 9.76 -30.48
C LYS A 52 -12.69 9.03 -29.15
N ALA A 53 -13.20 7.80 -29.06
CA ALA A 53 -13.05 6.97 -27.87
C ALA A 53 -11.58 6.60 -27.62
N GLY A 54 -10.85 6.22 -28.66
CA GLY A 54 -9.41 5.94 -28.64
C GLY A 54 -8.61 7.15 -28.17
N ALA A 55 -8.79 8.31 -28.81
CA ALA A 55 -8.12 9.55 -28.43
C ALA A 55 -8.38 9.93 -26.96
N THR A 56 -9.61 9.77 -26.49
CA THR A 56 -9.96 10.02 -25.08
C THR A 56 -9.23 9.06 -24.14
N ALA A 57 -9.21 7.77 -24.48
CA ALA A 57 -8.62 6.73 -23.64
C ALA A 57 -7.09 6.84 -23.58
N THR A 58 -6.42 7.05 -24.73
CA THR A 58 -4.96 7.24 -24.79
C THR A 58 -4.53 8.51 -24.06
N SER A 59 -5.25 9.63 -24.25
CA SER A 59 -4.95 10.89 -23.54
C SER A 59 -5.04 10.76 -22.02
N LYS A 60 -6.10 10.12 -21.50
CA LYS A 60 -6.25 9.87 -20.06
C LYS A 60 -5.10 9.05 -19.49
N ARG A 61 -4.62 8.05 -20.23
CA ARG A 61 -3.51 7.18 -19.83
C ARG A 61 -2.18 7.91 -19.85
N ILE A 62 -1.89 8.66 -20.91
CA ILE A 62 -0.69 9.51 -21.00
C ILE A 62 -0.65 10.50 -19.84
N ALA A 63 -1.78 11.18 -19.53
CA ALA A 63 -1.85 12.09 -18.40
C ALA A 63 -1.57 11.38 -17.06
N SER A 64 -2.03 10.14 -16.90
CA SER A 64 -1.78 9.36 -15.68
C SER A 64 -0.31 8.90 -15.57
N LEU A 65 0.33 8.55 -16.69
CA LEU A 65 1.77 8.26 -16.78
C LEU A 65 2.61 9.49 -16.45
N ASP A 66 2.23 10.66 -16.95
CA ASP A 66 2.92 11.92 -16.66
C ASP A 66 2.80 12.27 -15.16
N GLN A 67 1.61 12.10 -14.56
CA GLN A 67 1.41 12.27 -13.12
C GLN A 67 2.26 11.29 -12.29
N ALA A 68 2.31 10.02 -12.70
CA ALA A 68 3.12 9.01 -12.01
C ALA A 68 4.62 9.31 -12.15
N THR A 69 5.06 9.75 -13.32
CA THR A 69 6.43 10.23 -13.57
C THR A 69 6.80 11.36 -12.63
N ASP A 70 5.93 12.35 -12.47
CA ASP A 70 6.14 13.45 -11.53
C ASP A 70 6.19 13.00 -10.07
N ALA A 71 5.34 12.04 -9.69
CA ALA A 71 5.35 11.48 -8.35
C ALA A 71 6.69 10.77 -8.07
N VAL A 72 7.16 9.93 -9.00
CA VAL A 72 8.45 9.23 -8.90
C VAL A 72 9.62 10.20 -8.82
N LYS A 73 9.63 11.28 -9.61
CA LYS A 73 10.68 12.31 -9.55
C LYS A 73 10.73 13.03 -8.19
N LYS A 74 9.57 13.24 -7.56
CA LYS A 74 9.45 13.94 -6.27
C LYS A 74 9.69 13.03 -5.07
N ASP A 75 9.61 11.71 -5.25
CA ASP A 75 9.81 10.75 -4.17
C ASP A 75 11.29 10.69 -3.79
N THR A 76 11.66 11.25 -2.64
CA THR A 76 13.04 11.26 -2.14
C THR A 76 13.43 9.98 -1.41
N THR A 77 12.51 9.02 -1.30
CA THR A 77 12.75 7.74 -0.62
C THR A 77 13.10 6.60 -1.56
N LEU A 78 12.75 6.72 -2.85
CA LEU A 78 13.17 5.79 -3.90
C LEU A 78 14.69 5.78 -4.08
N SER A 79 15.26 4.58 -4.20
CA SER A 79 16.64 4.41 -4.65
C SER A 79 16.82 4.93 -6.08
N ASP A 80 18.03 5.36 -6.43
CA ASP A 80 18.32 5.88 -7.77
C ASP A 80 18.12 4.82 -8.86
N ASP A 81 18.47 3.57 -8.57
CA ASP A 81 18.29 2.43 -9.48
C ASP A 81 16.80 2.12 -9.72
N HIS A 82 16.00 2.08 -8.65
CA HIS A 82 14.55 1.85 -8.78
C HIS A 82 13.88 3.02 -9.51
N ARG A 83 14.25 4.26 -9.17
CA ARG A 83 13.76 5.47 -9.85
C ARG A 83 14.06 5.41 -11.35
N SER A 84 15.29 5.10 -11.72
CA SER A 84 15.72 4.96 -13.11
C SER A 84 14.90 3.89 -13.85
N THR A 85 14.72 2.73 -13.23
CA THR A 85 13.95 1.61 -13.78
C THR A 85 12.48 1.97 -14.01
N ILE A 86 11.84 2.60 -13.03
CA ILE A 86 10.44 3.03 -13.11
C ILE A 86 10.27 4.09 -14.20
N LEU A 87 11.13 5.11 -14.22
CA LEU A 87 11.08 6.19 -15.22
C LEU A 87 11.32 5.67 -16.64
N GLY A 88 12.25 4.73 -16.81
CA GLY A 88 12.48 4.07 -18.10
C GLY A 88 11.26 3.29 -18.58
N THR A 89 10.54 2.63 -17.67
CA THR A 89 9.30 1.91 -17.98
C THR A 89 8.17 2.87 -18.37
N PHE A 90 7.93 3.91 -17.58
CA PHE A 90 6.90 4.91 -17.89
C PHE A 90 7.15 5.64 -19.22
N SER A 91 8.40 5.93 -19.56
CA SER A 91 8.75 6.54 -20.85
C SER A 91 8.40 5.61 -22.01
N LYS A 92 8.75 4.32 -21.93
CA LYS A 92 8.43 3.33 -22.97
C LYS A 92 6.92 3.17 -23.15
N ASP A 93 6.18 3.09 -22.05
CA ASP A 93 4.71 2.97 -22.08
C ASP A 93 4.06 4.21 -22.69
N ARG A 94 4.56 5.40 -22.36
CA ARG A 94 4.10 6.67 -22.92
C ARG A 94 4.33 6.75 -24.43
N ASP A 95 5.52 6.36 -24.88
CA ASP A 95 5.87 6.35 -26.30
C ASP A 95 5.00 5.36 -27.08
N ALA A 96 4.81 4.16 -26.54
CA ALA A 96 3.95 3.15 -27.14
C ALA A 96 2.47 3.61 -27.18
N MET A 97 1.96 4.24 -26.11
CA MET A 97 0.61 4.81 -26.08
C MET A 97 0.42 5.94 -27.10
N THR A 98 1.45 6.77 -27.30
CA THR A 98 1.44 7.84 -28.30
C THR A 98 1.39 7.27 -29.72
N LYS A 99 2.18 6.23 -30.00
CA LYS A 99 2.14 5.52 -31.29
C LYS A 99 0.77 4.89 -31.57
N LEU A 100 0.16 4.27 -30.57
CA LEU A 100 -1.18 3.70 -30.70
C LEU A 100 -2.22 4.80 -30.97
N ALA A 101 -2.13 5.95 -30.29
CA ALA A 101 -3.01 7.07 -30.55
C ALA A 101 -2.92 7.57 -32.00
N THR A 102 -1.69 7.66 -32.55
CA THR A 102 -1.48 7.99 -33.97
C THR A 102 -2.05 6.93 -34.90
N THR A 103 -1.91 5.65 -34.57
CA THR A 103 -2.44 4.54 -35.37
C THR A 103 -3.96 4.60 -35.44
N ILE A 104 -4.63 4.71 -34.28
CA ILE A 104 -6.10 4.85 -34.21
C ILE A 104 -6.60 6.06 -35.00
N ALA A 105 -5.89 7.20 -34.93
CA ALA A 105 -6.26 8.40 -35.68
C ALA A 105 -6.10 8.23 -37.20
N ALA A 106 -5.21 7.35 -37.64
CA ALA A 106 -4.95 7.06 -39.05
C ALA A 106 -5.85 5.95 -39.61
N ASP A 107 -6.56 5.20 -38.76
CA ASP A 107 -7.46 4.13 -39.22
C ASP A 107 -8.53 4.66 -40.16
N THR A 108 -8.68 3.99 -41.30
CA THR A 108 -9.68 4.32 -42.33
C THR A 108 -10.88 3.39 -42.31
N ASP A 109 -10.86 2.36 -41.46
CA ASP A 109 -11.90 1.34 -41.33
C ASP A 109 -12.28 1.13 -39.86
N ALA A 110 -13.58 0.90 -39.62
CA ALA A 110 -14.12 0.75 -38.27
C ALA A 110 -13.65 -0.53 -37.57
N ALA A 111 -13.41 -1.63 -38.30
CA ALA A 111 -12.93 -2.87 -37.69
C ALA A 111 -11.47 -2.75 -37.22
N ALA A 112 -10.62 -2.07 -38.00
CA ALA A 112 -9.25 -1.72 -37.60
C ALA A 112 -9.27 -0.82 -36.34
N ALA A 113 -10.04 0.26 -36.37
CA ALA A 113 -10.17 1.17 -35.23
C ALA A 113 -10.72 0.48 -33.98
N GLU A 114 -11.66 -0.46 -34.13
CA GLU A 114 -12.17 -1.21 -32.99
C GLU A 114 -11.08 -2.12 -32.37
N LYS A 115 -10.28 -2.78 -33.20
CA LYS A 115 -9.17 -3.62 -32.73
C LYS A 115 -8.15 -2.79 -31.95
N ASP A 116 -7.76 -1.65 -32.47
CA ASP A 116 -6.74 -0.79 -31.85
C ASP A 116 -7.27 -0.09 -30.60
N VAL A 117 -8.54 0.33 -30.59
CA VAL A 117 -9.19 0.82 -29.35
C VAL A 117 -9.27 -0.30 -28.30
N ARG A 118 -9.44 -1.56 -28.70
CA ARG A 118 -9.46 -2.71 -27.79
C ARG A 118 -8.06 -3.02 -27.24
N SER A 119 -7.02 -2.89 -28.06
CA SER A 119 -5.62 -3.13 -27.66
C SER A 119 -5.17 -2.20 -26.54
N ILE A 120 -5.74 -0.98 -26.47
CA ILE A 120 -5.60 -0.08 -25.31
C ILE A 120 -5.86 -0.87 -24.01
N TYR A 121 -6.87 -1.73 -23.94
CA TYR A 121 -7.25 -2.40 -22.70
C TYR A 121 -6.64 -3.79 -22.51
N SER A 122 -6.26 -4.49 -23.57
CA SER A 122 -5.60 -5.80 -23.47
C SER A 122 -4.09 -5.65 -23.37
N ASP A 123 -3.48 -5.00 -24.35
CA ASP A 123 -2.03 -5.03 -24.56
C ASP A 123 -1.34 -3.98 -23.70
N TYR A 124 -2.04 -2.88 -23.39
CA TYR A 124 -1.52 -1.83 -22.50
C TYR A 124 -1.99 -2.00 -21.05
N ARG A 125 -2.31 -3.22 -20.62
CA ARG A 125 -2.33 -3.58 -19.18
C ARG A 125 -0.95 -3.46 -18.56
N VAL A 126 0.10 -3.49 -19.39
CA VAL A 126 1.48 -3.10 -19.06
C VAL A 126 1.52 -1.85 -18.16
N TYR A 127 0.75 -0.80 -18.47
CA TYR A 127 0.68 0.40 -17.63
C TYR A 127 0.09 0.16 -16.23
N THR A 128 -0.96 -0.67 -16.13
CA THR A 128 -1.54 -1.00 -14.82
C THR A 128 -0.58 -1.81 -13.96
N VAL A 129 0.25 -2.64 -14.60
CA VAL A 129 1.35 -3.35 -13.96
C VAL A 129 2.43 -2.35 -13.56
N ALA A 130 2.94 -1.53 -14.47
CA ALA A 130 3.99 -0.53 -14.22
C ALA A 130 3.66 0.41 -13.06
N LEU A 131 2.41 0.89 -12.98
CA LEU A 131 1.97 1.70 -11.84
C LEU A 131 1.98 0.92 -10.52
N ARG A 132 1.54 -0.35 -10.53
CA ARG A 132 1.55 -1.18 -9.32
C ARG A 132 2.97 -1.49 -8.89
N GLN A 133 3.86 -1.83 -9.82
CA GLN A 133 5.29 -2.05 -9.57
C GLN A 133 5.93 -0.82 -8.93
N ALA A 134 5.71 0.37 -9.51
CA ALA A 134 6.23 1.62 -8.99
C ALA A 134 5.73 1.90 -7.56
N ARG A 135 4.44 1.62 -7.29
CA ARG A 135 3.86 1.82 -5.96
C ARG A 135 4.43 0.87 -4.92
N ASP A 136 4.61 -0.41 -5.26
CA ASP A 136 5.12 -1.41 -4.33
C ASP A 136 6.61 -1.17 -4.07
N ALA A 137 7.40 -0.86 -5.10
CA ALA A 137 8.80 -0.44 -4.94
C ALA A 137 8.95 0.81 -4.07
N ALA A 138 8.19 1.88 -4.35
CA ALA A 138 8.21 3.09 -3.53
C ALA A 138 7.77 2.83 -2.07
N ALA A 139 6.81 1.91 -1.84
CA ALA A 139 6.40 1.56 -0.50
C ALA A 139 7.51 0.83 0.27
N ALA A 140 8.19 -0.13 -0.34
CA ALA A 140 9.31 -0.86 0.25
C ALA A 140 10.50 0.07 0.52
N ASP A 141 10.86 0.91 -0.45
CA ASP A 141 11.95 1.88 -0.32
C ASP A 141 11.66 2.91 0.78
N ARG A 142 10.42 3.40 0.90
CA ARG A 142 10.03 4.30 2.00
C ARG A 142 10.12 3.65 3.37
N ILE A 143 9.72 2.38 3.48
CA ILE A 143 9.85 1.63 4.73
C ILE A 143 11.33 1.55 5.13
N THR A 144 12.19 1.17 4.17
CA THR A 144 13.62 0.94 4.38
C THR A 144 14.40 2.23 4.66
N SER A 145 14.19 3.28 3.86
CA SER A 145 14.98 4.52 3.93
C SER A 145 14.54 5.49 5.01
N LYS A 146 13.29 5.39 5.48
CA LYS A 146 12.70 6.40 6.37
C LYS A 146 12.04 5.82 7.60
N THR A 147 11.16 4.82 7.44
CA THR A 147 10.36 4.34 8.56
C THR A 147 11.17 3.52 9.55
N LEU A 148 11.96 2.55 9.07
CA LEU A 148 12.82 1.74 9.93
C LEU A 148 13.89 2.57 10.65
N PRO A 149 14.65 3.48 9.99
CA PRO A 149 15.61 4.35 10.69
C PRO A 149 15.00 5.23 11.78
N ALA A 150 13.77 5.71 11.56
CA ALA A 150 13.05 6.48 12.57
C ALA A 150 12.65 5.61 13.78
N LEU A 151 12.28 4.35 13.53
CA LEU A 151 11.95 3.37 14.57
C LEU A 151 13.20 3.00 15.39
N ASP A 152 14.33 2.75 14.72
CA ASP A 152 15.63 2.47 15.35
C ASP A 152 16.07 3.65 16.24
N THR A 153 15.96 4.88 15.73
CA THR A 153 16.26 6.10 16.51
C THR A 153 15.39 6.20 17.76
N ALA A 154 14.10 5.84 17.67
CA ALA A 154 13.21 5.84 18.81
C ALA A 154 13.57 4.74 19.83
N HIS A 155 13.86 3.53 19.34
CA HIS A 155 14.31 2.41 20.16
C HIS A 155 15.58 2.76 20.95
N ASP A 156 16.58 3.35 20.30
CA ASP A 156 17.84 3.76 20.93
C ASP A 156 17.63 4.78 22.05
N ARG A 157 16.78 5.79 21.80
CA ARG A 157 16.47 6.83 22.79
C ARG A 157 15.77 6.23 24.00
N LEU A 158 14.79 5.37 23.77
CA LEU A 158 14.04 4.72 24.85
C LEU A 158 14.93 3.74 25.63
N SER A 159 15.80 2.99 24.96
CA SER A 159 16.76 2.08 25.60
C SER A 159 17.74 2.82 26.50
N LYS A 160 18.31 3.94 26.03
CA LYS A 160 19.17 4.81 26.86
C LYS A 160 18.41 5.34 28.08
N LEU A 161 17.16 5.77 27.88
CA LEU A 161 16.32 6.26 28.97
C LEU A 161 15.99 5.15 29.99
N ALA A 162 15.65 3.94 29.52
CA ALA A 162 15.39 2.78 30.36
C ALA A 162 16.61 2.41 31.21
N ASN A 163 17.79 2.40 30.61
CA ASN A 163 19.05 2.10 31.31
C ASN A 163 19.39 3.15 32.38
N SER A 164 19.24 4.44 32.05
CA SER A 164 19.48 5.52 33.02
C SER A 164 18.50 5.48 34.20
N ARG A 165 17.26 5.03 33.97
CA ARG A 165 16.19 4.95 34.98
C ARG A 165 16.11 3.59 35.69
N LYS A 166 16.96 2.63 35.33
CA LYS A 166 16.90 1.25 35.85
C LYS A 166 15.48 0.68 35.69
N ALA A 167 14.91 0.81 34.49
CA ALA A 167 13.56 0.38 34.22
C ALA A 167 13.38 -1.13 34.48
N GLY A 168 12.17 -1.51 34.89
CA GLY A 168 11.82 -2.91 35.14
C GLY A 168 11.68 -3.74 33.86
N SER A 169 11.50 -5.05 34.03
CA SER A 169 11.36 -6.03 32.95
C SER A 169 10.33 -5.63 31.90
N ASP A 170 9.15 -5.13 32.31
CA ASP A 170 8.07 -4.78 31.38
C ASP A 170 8.49 -3.76 30.31
N VAL A 171 9.34 -2.80 30.68
CA VAL A 171 9.87 -1.80 29.73
C VAL A 171 10.92 -2.43 28.82
N THR A 172 11.82 -3.24 29.40
CA THR A 172 12.87 -3.94 28.67
C THR A 172 12.29 -4.91 27.64
N ASP A 173 11.26 -5.67 28.01
CA ASP A 173 10.57 -6.62 27.14
C ASP A 173 9.88 -5.92 25.96
N LYS A 174 9.26 -4.76 26.20
CA LYS A 174 8.67 -3.94 25.12
C LYS A 174 9.71 -3.40 24.15
N LEU A 175 10.89 -3.03 24.63
CA LEU A 175 11.98 -2.58 23.77
C LEU A 175 12.55 -3.74 22.95
N ALA A 176 12.69 -4.92 23.56
CA ALA A 176 13.10 -6.13 22.85
C ALA A 176 12.09 -6.51 21.74
N GLU A 177 10.79 -6.48 22.02
CA GLU A 177 9.76 -6.77 21.01
C GLU A 177 9.73 -5.69 19.91
N MET A 178 9.91 -4.41 20.26
CA MET A 178 10.02 -3.33 19.29
C MET A 178 11.17 -3.56 18.29
N ALA A 179 12.34 -4.00 18.77
CA ALA A 179 13.49 -4.32 17.91
C ALA A 179 13.20 -5.54 17.02
N LYS A 180 12.64 -6.62 17.59
CA LYS A 180 12.26 -7.82 16.85
C LYS A 180 11.24 -7.54 15.74
N LEU A 181 10.25 -6.69 16.00
CA LEU A 181 9.25 -6.29 15.01
C LEU A 181 9.87 -5.38 13.93
N ALA A 182 10.84 -4.54 14.27
CA ALA A 182 11.60 -3.77 13.29
C ALA A 182 12.40 -4.70 12.34
N ASP A 183 13.06 -5.72 12.88
CA ASP A 183 13.80 -6.72 12.10
C ASP A 183 12.87 -7.58 11.21
N SER A 184 11.70 -7.97 11.74
CA SER A 184 10.66 -8.65 10.97
C SER A 184 10.20 -7.80 9.78
N ALA A 185 9.86 -6.53 10.04
CA ALA A 185 9.44 -5.60 8.99
C ALA A 185 10.54 -5.36 7.94
N LYS A 186 11.81 -5.24 8.37
CA LYS A 186 12.97 -5.13 7.49
C LYS A 186 13.11 -6.35 6.58
N SER A 187 13.01 -7.54 7.16
CA SER A 187 13.12 -8.80 6.42
C SER A 187 12.00 -8.91 5.38
N ALA A 188 10.77 -8.57 5.75
CA ALA A 188 9.61 -8.61 4.87
C ALA A 188 9.75 -7.71 3.63
N VAL A 189 10.42 -6.54 3.72
CA VAL A 189 10.55 -5.61 2.58
C VAL A 189 11.86 -5.72 1.80
N SER A 190 12.81 -6.54 2.25
CA SER A 190 14.19 -6.58 1.73
C SER A 190 14.32 -6.82 0.22
N HIS A 191 13.41 -7.59 -0.37
CA HIS A 191 13.41 -7.92 -1.80
C HIS A 191 12.23 -7.34 -2.58
N VAL A 192 11.25 -6.74 -1.89
CA VAL A 192 9.96 -6.37 -2.48
C VAL A 192 10.11 -5.41 -3.66
N ALA A 193 10.99 -4.42 -3.56
CA ALA A 193 11.16 -3.45 -4.63
C ALA A 193 11.75 -4.08 -5.90
N SER A 194 12.79 -4.92 -5.75
CA SER A 194 13.40 -5.64 -6.87
C SER A 194 12.44 -6.66 -7.47
N ASP A 195 11.74 -7.43 -6.64
CA ASP A 195 10.76 -8.43 -7.09
C ASP A 195 9.60 -7.79 -7.83
N ALA A 196 9.07 -6.68 -7.30
CA ALA A 196 8.00 -5.94 -7.95
C ALA A 196 8.44 -5.42 -9.33
N LEU A 197 9.63 -4.80 -9.42
CA LEU A 197 10.14 -4.26 -10.68
C LEU A 197 10.55 -5.34 -11.69
N ALA A 198 10.80 -6.57 -11.25
CA ALA A 198 11.11 -7.70 -12.12
C ALA A 198 9.88 -8.28 -12.85
N VAL A 199 8.66 -7.98 -12.39
CA VAL A 199 7.43 -8.48 -13.03
C VAL A 199 7.32 -7.92 -14.45
N THR A 200 7.43 -8.80 -15.44
CA THR A 200 7.23 -8.41 -16.85
C THR A 200 5.75 -8.40 -17.20
N PRO A 201 5.35 -7.68 -18.26
CA PRO A 201 3.99 -7.77 -18.78
C PRO A 201 3.57 -9.20 -19.14
N ALA A 202 4.45 -9.96 -19.80
CA ALA A 202 4.18 -11.34 -20.17
C ALA A 202 3.96 -12.24 -18.94
N SER A 203 4.77 -12.09 -17.89
CA SER A 203 4.56 -12.84 -16.64
C SER A 203 3.25 -12.44 -15.95
N TYR A 204 2.87 -11.17 -16.00
CA TYR A 204 1.62 -10.71 -15.41
C TYR A 204 0.39 -11.15 -16.22
N ASP A 205 0.50 -11.26 -17.54
CA ASP A 205 -0.57 -11.77 -18.39
C ASP A 205 -0.80 -13.27 -18.19
N GLY A 206 0.27 -14.02 -17.90
CA GLY A 206 0.17 -15.41 -17.46
C GLY A 206 -0.36 -15.56 -16.03
N ASP A 207 -0.06 -14.61 -15.14
CA ASP A 207 -0.49 -14.60 -13.74
C ASP A 207 -0.75 -13.18 -13.21
N HIS A 208 -2.03 -12.82 -13.08
CA HIS A 208 -2.44 -11.51 -12.54
C HIS A 208 -2.20 -11.35 -11.04
N THR A 209 -1.79 -12.40 -10.34
CA THR A 209 -1.45 -12.37 -8.92
C THR A 209 0.05 -12.16 -8.66
N ALA A 210 0.86 -11.98 -9.72
CA ALA A 210 2.32 -11.88 -9.65
C ALA A 210 2.86 -10.78 -8.70
N LEU A 211 2.06 -9.76 -8.37
CA LEU A 211 2.43 -8.68 -7.44
C LEU A 211 1.76 -8.81 -6.05
N ASP A 212 0.94 -9.84 -5.83
CA ASP A 212 0.20 -10.03 -4.57
C ASP A 212 1.14 -10.40 -3.41
N ALA A 213 2.21 -11.14 -3.70
CA ALA A 213 3.24 -11.44 -2.72
C ALA A 213 3.92 -10.15 -2.22
N SER A 214 4.32 -9.26 -3.13
CA SER A 214 4.90 -7.96 -2.81
C SER A 214 3.97 -7.13 -1.91
N GLN A 215 2.67 -7.11 -2.22
CA GLN A 215 1.69 -6.41 -1.39
C GLN A 215 1.53 -7.00 0.01
N LYS A 216 1.40 -8.33 0.12
CA LYS A 216 1.32 -9.01 1.42
C LYS A 216 2.55 -8.75 2.29
N SER A 217 3.74 -8.75 1.69
CA SER A 217 4.99 -8.42 2.39
C SER A 217 5.00 -6.98 2.91
N ILE A 218 4.55 -6.02 2.10
CA ILE A 218 4.41 -4.62 2.53
C ILE A 218 3.39 -4.47 3.65
N GLU A 219 2.27 -5.18 3.58
CA GLU A 219 1.22 -5.18 4.61
C GLU A 219 1.74 -5.75 5.93
N SER A 220 2.40 -6.92 5.88
CA SER A 220 3.04 -7.53 7.04
C SER A 220 4.05 -6.58 7.70
N ALA A 221 4.91 -5.94 6.90
CA ALA A 221 5.88 -4.97 7.42
C ALA A 221 5.21 -3.77 8.08
N ARG A 222 4.10 -3.27 7.51
CA ARG A 222 3.33 -2.16 8.11
C ARG A 222 2.70 -2.56 9.44
N ASP A 223 2.17 -3.77 9.55
CA ASP A 223 1.59 -4.27 10.79
C ASP A 223 2.64 -4.42 11.89
N ASP A 224 3.82 -4.92 11.56
CA ASP A 224 4.93 -5.04 12.50
C ASP A 224 5.44 -3.66 12.94
N ILE A 225 5.62 -2.71 12.01
CA ILE A 225 5.96 -1.32 12.33
C ILE A 225 4.91 -0.68 13.25
N LYS A 226 3.62 -0.94 13.00
CA LYS A 226 2.54 -0.39 13.82
C LYS A 226 2.57 -0.94 15.25
N LYS A 227 2.82 -2.24 15.41
CA LYS A 227 3.00 -2.89 16.72
C LYS A 227 4.25 -2.36 17.43
N ALA A 228 5.40 -2.30 16.74
CA ALA A 228 6.65 -1.76 17.29
C ALA A 228 6.48 -0.33 17.80
N ALA A 229 5.80 0.52 17.02
CA ALA A 229 5.49 1.87 17.43
C ALA A 229 4.53 1.94 18.63
N ALA A 230 3.64 0.96 18.80
CA ALA A 230 2.78 0.85 19.99
C ALA A 230 3.61 0.48 21.23
N ASP A 231 4.48 -0.52 21.14
CA ASP A 231 5.36 -0.91 22.24
C ASP A 231 6.29 0.21 22.66
N GLY A 232 6.89 0.94 21.71
CA GLY A 232 7.69 2.12 22.00
C GLY A 232 6.91 3.22 22.73
N ARG A 233 5.64 3.47 22.37
CA ARG A 233 4.78 4.44 23.08
C ARG A 233 4.47 3.98 24.50
N ASP A 234 4.22 2.70 24.70
CA ASP A 234 3.88 2.17 26.02
C ASP A 234 5.10 2.12 26.93
N ALA A 235 6.28 1.76 26.41
CA ALA A 235 7.55 1.90 27.10
C ALA A 235 7.81 3.36 27.52
N ALA A 236 7.57 4.32 26.62
CA ALA A 236 7.71 5.75 26.94
C ALA A 236 6.77 6.21 28.07
N LYS A 237 5.51 5.78 28.04
CA LYS A 237 4.53 6.08 29.11
C LYS A 237 4.97 5.50 30.46
N ALA A 238 5.42 4.24 30.47
CA ALA A 238 5.89 3.57 31.68
C ALA A 238 7.10 4.29 32.28
N LEU A 239 8.09 4.63 31.45
CA LEU A 239 9.26 5.40 31.87
C LEU A 239 8.87 6.75 32.48
N HIS A 240 7.89 7.45 31.89
CA HIS A 240 7.41 8.73 32.41
C HIS A 240 6.65 8.59 33.74
N ALA A 241 5.84 7.55 33.91
CA ALA A 241 5.16 7.26 35.18
C ALA A 241 6.16 7.00 36.32
N SER A 242 7.21 6.22 36.05
CA SER A 242 8.27 5.95 37.04
C SER A 242 8.99 7.21 37.51
N SER A 243 9.15 8.24 36.66
CA SER A 243 9.73 9.52 37.10
C SER A 243 8.84 10.32 38.06
N LYS A 244 7.51 10.21 37.96
CA LYS A 244 6.59 10.93 38.85
C LYS A 244 6.48 10.28 40.23
N GLY A 245 6.58 8.96 40.33
CA GLY A 245 6.57 8.25 41.61
C GLY A 245 7.84 8.46 42.45
N SER A 246 8.97 8.78 41.81
CA SER A 246 10.25 9.02 42.50
C SER A 246 10.34 10.40 43.18
N SER A 247 9.54 11.40 42.76
CA SER A 247 9.64 12.76 43.32
C SER A 247 8.88 12.96 44.63
N THR A 248 7.93 12.10 44.97
CA THR A 248 7.05 12.24 46.15
C THR A 248 7.56 11.53 47.41
N LYS A 249 8.62 10.71 47.32
CA LYS A 249 9.11 9.89 48.45
C LYS A 249 10.30 10.49 49.23
N LYS A 250 10.75 11.72 48.91
CA LYS A 250 11.95 12.34 49.52
C LYS A 250 11.68 13.27 50.73
N SER A 251 10.44 13.37 51.22
CA SER A 251 10.11 14.31 52.32
C SER A 251 9.39 13.64 53.49
N SER A 252 10.06 12.73 54.20
CA SER A 252 9.65 12.32 55.55
C SER A 252 10.87 11.82 56.34
N SER A 253 11.77 12.73 56.72
CA SER A 253 12.72 12.47 57.79
C SER A 253 12.03 12.75 59.13
N THR A 254 11.67 11.68 59.82
CA THR A 254 11.08 11.66 61.16
C THR A 254 12.05 12.29 62.17
N SER A 255 11.66 13.40 62.80
CA SER A 255 12.31 13.94 64.00
C SER A 255 11.79 13.20 65.24
N THR A 256 12.66 12.43 65.90
CA THR A 256 12.40 11.82 67.21
C THR A 256 12.41 12.91 68.30
N PRO A 257 11.39 13.02 69.16
CA PRO A 257 11.41 13.96 70.28
C PRO A 257 12.17 13.35 71.47
N ALA A 258 13.08 14.12 72.06
CA ALA A 258 13.70 13.82 73.34
C ALA A 258 12.74 14.22 74.47
N ALA A 259 12.46 13.29 75.38
CA ALA A 259 11.72 13.54 76.61
C ALA A 259 12.71 13.94 77.73
N SER A 260 12.39 15.02 78.43
CA SER A 260 12.92 15.39 79.75
C SER A 260 11.73 15.67 80.67
#